data_AF-A0AAV7JGU1-F1
#
_entry.id   AF-A0AAV7JGU1-F1
#
_cell.length_a   1.000
_cell.length_b   1.000
_cell.length_c   1.000
_cell.angle_alpha   90.00
_cell.angle_beta   90.00
_cell.angle_gamma   90.00
#
_symmetry.space_group_name_H-M   'P 1'
#
loop_
_entity.id
_entity.type
_entity.pdbx_description
1 polymer ?
#
loop_
_entity_poly.entity_id
_entity_poly.type
_entity_poly.pdbx_seq_one_letter_code
_entity_poly.pdbx_strand_id
1 'polypeptide(L)'
;MNIEPKNNHVKRVADSLNSLMTHASRIGTIKEDTLLLLRGYLANFIQPEIIIATADILTIDYRNKVNQLPRNSLVVGNDTLDLISEFEDEIHSTLMGDRFYDSVRLFYETVVSKMLAKFPHRNDTLSDLVFLNPRNRTHCCIQSITRLCKQFMTTTSEEIDQIIQEFVAYKITPDNQLPLYNSTDIAAIDHFWSAMSSLEVVTSVDLSDSPLAYSNLSKLSKILLTLPHSNADPERLFSMVKKLRLIPVLY
;
A
#
# COMPACT_ATOMS: atom_id res chain seq x y z
N MET A 1 16.80 18.84 -27.70
CA MET A 1 15.34 18.97 -27.56
C MET A 1 14.89 17.78 -26.74
N ASN A 2 14.62 18.01 -25.45
CA ASN A 2 14.40 16.94 -24.48
C ASN A 2 12.92 16.52 -24.56
N ILE A 3 12.64 15.38 -25.17
CA ILE A 3 11.27 14.85 -25.25
C ILE A 3 11.00 14.16 -23.92
N GLU A 4 10.43 14.89 -22.97
CA GLU A 4 9.80 14.26 -21.81
C GLU A 4 8.66 13.36 -22.31
N PRO A 5 8.63 12.07 -21.92
CA PRO A 5 7.52 11.21 -22.29
C PRO A 5 6.26 11.68 -21.56
N LYS A 6 5.36 12.37 -22.27
CA LYS A 6 4.01 12.77 -21.83
C LYS A 6 3.06 11.59 -21.67
N ASN A 7 3.54 10.39 -21.34
CA ASN A 7 2.67 9.23 -21.20
C ASN A 7 1.97 9.27 -19.82
N ASN A 8 0.79 9.90 -19.77
CA ASN A 8 0.00 10.14 -18.56
C ASN A 8 -0.28 8.87 -17.74
N HIS A 9 -0.31 7.69 -18.36
CA HIS A 9 -0.49 6.41 -17.68
C HIS A 9 0.79 5.98 -16.93
N VAL A 10 1.96 6.11 -17.56
CA VAL A 10 3.26 5.84 -16.92
C VAL A 10 3.51 6.84 -15.79
N LYS A 11 3.09 8.10 -15.97
CA LYS A 11 3.15 9.13 -14.93
C LYS A 11 2.26 8.79 -13.74
N ARG A 12 0.99 8.39 -13.93
CA ARG A 12 0.11 7.94 -12.83
C ARG A 12 0.66 6.73 -12.08
N VAL A 13 1.25 5.78 -12.78
CA VAL A 13 1.93 4.62 -12.20
C VAL A 13 3.14 5.06 -11.37
N ALA A 14 3.99 5.92 -11.94
CA ALA A 14 5.16 6.44 -11.27
C ALA A 14 4.76 7.28 -10.04
N ASP A 15 3.69 8.06 -10.12
CA ASP A 15 3.13 8.84 -9.02
C ASP A 15 2.55 7.93 -7.93
N SER A 16 1.90 6.81 -8.31
CA SER A 16 1.40 5.81 -7.35
C SER A 16 2.55 5.11 -6.62
N LEU A 17 3.60 4.72 -7.35
CA LEU A 17 4.82 4.14 -6.77
C LEU A 17 5.61 5.16 -5.94
N ASN A 18 5.71 6.41 -6.40
CA ASN A 18 6.35 7.51 -5.66
C ASN A 18 5.57 7.85 -4.39
N SER A 19 4.23 7.73 -4.41
CA SER A 19 3.42 7.87 -3.20
C SER A 19 3.74 6.79 -2.17
N LEU A 20 4.06 5.55 -2.60
CA LEU A 20 4.47 4.48 -1.70
C LEU A 20 5.85 4.74 -1.05
N MET A 21 6.63 5.66 -1.61
CA MET A 21 7.98 6.03 -1.15
C MET A 21 8.01 7.33 -0.33
N THR A 22 6.87 7.81 0.19
CA THR A 22 6.81 9.02 1.03
C THR A 22 7.35 8.81 2.45
N HIS A 23 7.76 9.91 3.12
CA HIS A 23 8.33 9.91 4.48
C HIS A 23 7.36 9.53 5.60
N ALA A 24 6.05 9.69 5.42
CA ALA A 24 5.07 9.29 6.43
C ALA A 24 4.90 7.76 6.45
N SER A 25 4.69 7.19 7.63
CA SER A 25 4.57 5.74 7.81
C SER A 25 3.33 5.21 7.07
N ARG A 26 3.55 4.45 5.99
CA ARG A 26 2.46 3.78 5.25
C ARG A 26 2.31 2.32 5.68
N ILE A 27 2.98 1.90 6.74
CA ILE A 27 3.06 0.49 7.13
C ILE A 27 1.69 -0.12 7.44
N GLY A 28 0.73 0.68 7.94
CA GLY A 28 -0.65 0.27 8.19
C GLY A 28 -1.51 0.13 6.93
N THR A 29 -1.11 0.72 5.80
CA THR A 29 -1.86 0.68 4.52
C THR A 29 -1.11 -0.03 3.39
N ILE A 30 0.18 -0.31 3.54
CA ILE A 30 1.05 -0.80 2.46
C ILE A 30 0.53 -2.07 1.79
N LYS A 31 -0.06 -2.97 2.59
CA LYS A 31 -0.67 -4.19 2.05
C LYS A 31 -1.87 -3.86 1.17
N GLU A 32 -2.75 -2.97 1.61
CA GLU A 32 -3.91 -2.53 0.83
C GLU A 32 -3.48 -1.75 -0.42
N ASP A 33 -2.53 -0.83 -0.27
CA ASP A 33 -2.04 0.01 -1.36
C ASP A 33 -1.36 -0.84 -2.46
N THR A 34 -0.58 -1.86 -2.09
CA THR A 34 0.06 -2.76 -3.06
C THR A 34 -0.94 -3.68 -3.77
N LEU A 35 -1.99 -4.11 -3.07
CA LEU A 35 -3.11 -4.86 -3.68
C LEU A 35 -3.95 -3.98 -4.60
N LEU A 36 -4.20 -2.73 -4.23
CA LEU A 36 -4.92 -1.77 -5.08
C LEU A 36 -4.13 -1.47 -6.36
N LEU A 37 -2.82 -1.27 -6.24
CA LEU A 37 -1.93 -1.07 -7.38
C LEU A 37 -1.95 -2.30 -8.31
N LEU A 38 -1.83 -3.51 -7.75
CA LEU A 38 -1.94 -4.75 -8.52
C LEU A 38 -3.29 -4.85 -9.25
N ARG A 39 -4.40 -4.54 -8.56
CA ARG A 39 -5.74 -4.53 -9.15
C ARG A 39 -5.84 -3.56 -10.31
N GLY A 40 -5.29 -2.36 -10.17
CA GLY A 40 -5.24 -1.36 -11.24
C GLY A 40 -4.49 -1.86 -12.48
N TYR A 41 -3.40 -2.59 -12.29
CA TYR A 41 -2.68 -3.22 -13.39
C TYR A 41 -3.43 -4.36 -14.05
N LEU A 42 -4.06 -5.24 -13.26
CA LEU A 42 -4.88 -6.32 -13.79
C LEU A 42 -6.06 -5.79 -14.60
N ALA A 43 -6.71 -4.72 -14.15
CA ALA A 43 -7.85 -4.11 -14.82
C ALA A 43 -7.55 -3.61 -16.25
N ASN A 44 -6.28 -3.40 -16.60
CA ASN A 44 -5.90 -2.95 -17.93
C ASN A 44 -5.87 -4.08 -18.98
N PHE A 45 -5.82 -5.35 -18.57
CA PHE A 45 -5.65 -6.47 -19.51
C PHE A 45 -6.38 -7.77 -19.12
N ILE A 46 -7.00 -7.85 -17.94
CA ILE A 46 -7.82 -8.98 -17.48
C ILE A 46 -9.30 -8.57 -17.49
N GLN A 47 -10.15 -9.53 -17.84
CA GLN A 47 -11.60 -9.34 -17.85
C GLN A 47 -12.12 -8.88 -16.47
N PRO A 48 -12.89 -7.77 -16.40
CA PRO A 48 -13.40 -7.25 -15.14
C PRO A 48 -14.20 -8.27 -14.34
N GLU A 49 -14.93 -9.16 -15.01
CA GLU A 49 -15.76 -10.21 -14.41
C GLU A 49 -14.90 -11.14 -13.54
N ILE A 50 -13.69 -11.46 -14.00
CA ILE A 50 -12.75 -12.32 -13.27
C ILE A 50 -12.19 -11.60 -12.05
N ILE A 51 -11.84 -10.32 -12.20
CA ILE A 51 -11.30 -9.50 -11.10
C ILE A 51 -12.36 -9.28 -10.01
N ILE A 52 -13.63 -9.13 -10.39
CA ILE A 52 -14.75 -8.93 -9.47
C ILE A 52 -15.14 -10.25 -8.78
N ALA A 53 -15.17 -11.36 -9.51
CA ALA A 53 -15.57 -12.67 -8.97
C ALA A 53 -14.51 -13.28 -8.04
N THR A 54 -13.24 -12.89 -8.17
CA THR A 54 -12.16 -13.49 -7.39
C THR A 54 -12.03 -12.83 -6.01
N ALA A 55 -12.09 -13.65 -4.94
CA ALA A 55 -11.89 -13.18 -3.56
C ALA A 55 -10.44 -12.75 -3.27
N ASP A 56 -9.45 -13.51 -3.78
CA ASP A 56 -8.03 -13.19 -3.64
C ASP A 56 -7.40 -12.87 -4.99
N ILE A 57 -7.15 -11.58 -5.24
CA ILE A 57 -6.57 -11.09 -6.50
C ILE A 57 -5.17 -11.67 -6.79
N LEU A 58 -4.48 -12.20 -5.78
CA LEU A 58 -3.16 -12.84 -5.93
C LEU A 58 -3.25 -14.21 -6.63
N THR A 59 -4.46 -14.79 -6.70
CA THR A 59 -4.71 -16.12 -7.28
C THR A 59 -5.17 -16.07 -8.73
N ILE A 60 -5.41 -14.88 -9.27
CA ILE A 60 -5.86 -14.70 -10.66
C ILE A 60 -4.79 -15.25 -11.61
N ASP A 61 -5.18 -16.23 -12.44
CA ASP A 61 -4.34 -16.71 -13.53
C ASP A 61 -4.33 -15.68 -14.67
N TYR A 62 -3.49 -14.67 -14.50
CA TYR A 62 -3.36 -13.54 -15.43
C TYR A 62 -2.65 -13.92 -16.74
N ARG A 63 -2.05 -15.12 -16.84
CA ARG A 63 -1.37 -15.59 -18.06
C ARG A 63 -2.31 -16.38 -18.96
N ASN A 64 -3.41 -16.90 -18.42
CA ASN A 64 -4.44 -17.55 -19.23
C ASN A 64 -5.11 -16.53 -20.17
N LYS A 65 -4.94 -16.75 -21.48
CA LYS A 65 -5.49 -15.88 -22.52
C LYS A 65 -7.02 -15.81 -22.51
N VAL A 66 -7.71 -16.85 -22.01
CA VAL A 66 -9.17 -16.84 -21.83
C VAL A 66 -9.60 -15.81 -20.78
N ASN A 67 -8.73 -15.52 -19.81
CA ASN A 67 -9.00 -14.53 -18.77
C ASN A 67 -8.64 -13.10 -19.20
N GLN A 68 -7.88 -12.95 -20.29
CA GLN A 68 -7.42 -11.66 -20.78
C GLN A 68 -8.49 -10.97 -21.63
N LEU A 69 -8.37 -9.65 -21.73
CA LEU A 69 -9.19 -8.84 -22.60
C LEU A 69 -8.85 -9.11 -24.09
N PRO A 70 -9.85 -9.04 -24.98
CA PRO A 70 -9.62 -9.05 -26.41
C PRO A 70 -8.86 -7.79 -26.84
N ARG A 71 -8.22 -7.83 -28.02
CA ARG A 71 -7.36 -6.75 -28.55
C ARG A 71 -7.95 -5.35 -28.37
N ASN A 72 -9.19 -5.18 -28.84
CA ASN A 72 -9.84 -3.87 -28.94
C ASN A 72 -10.29 -3.34 -27.57
N SER A 73 -10.15 -4.14 -26.52
CA SER A 73 -10.53 -3.78 -25.16
C SER A 73 -9.32 -3.67 -24.23
N LEU A 74 -8.10 -3.95 -24.71
CA LEU A 74 -6.89 -3.70 -23.94
C LEU A 74 -6.72 -2.21 -23.71
N VAL A 75 -6.44 -1.83 -22.47
CA VAL A 75 -6.21 -0.43 -22.13
C VAL A 75 -4.82 -0.05 -22.64
N VAL A 76 -4.83 0.76 -23.69
CA VAL A 76 -3.66 1.41 -24.28
C VAL A 76 -3.93 2.91 -24.16
N GLY A 77 -3.00 3.69 -23.61
CA GLY A 77 -3.23 5.11 -23.33
C GLY A 77 -3.63 5.90 -24.59
N ASN A 78 -4.47 6.94 -24.44
CA ASN A 78 -5.05 7.69 -25.57
C ASN A 78 -3.98 8.18 -26.57
N ASP A 79 -2.87 8.75 -26.09
CA ASP A 79 -1.80 9.21 -26.99
C ASP A 79 -1.25 8.10 -27.89
N THR A 80 -1.25 6.86 -27.40
CA THR A 80 -0.82 5.69 -28.17
C THR A 80 -1.92 5.20 -29.10
N LEU A 81 -3.20 5.32 -28.72
CA LEU A 81 -4.32 5.04 -29.63
C LEU A 81 -4.38 6.04 -30.78
N ASP A 82 -4.14 7.33 -30.51
CA ASP A 82 -4.05 8.38 -31.51
C ASP A 82 -2.92 8.06 -32.51
N LEU A 83 -1.75 7.66 -32.00
CA LEU A 83 -0.64 7.21 -32.84
C LEU A 83 -1.02 5.96 -33.66
N ILE A 84 -1.69 4.97 -33.06
CA ILE A 84 -2.12 3.77 -33.79
C ILE A 84 -3.09 4.14 -34.92
N SER A 85 -3.98 5.10 -34.69
CA SER A 85 -4.92 5.59 -35.71
C SER A 85 -4.23 6.41 -36.82
N GLU A 86 -3.13 7.10 -36.51
CA GLU A 86 -2.35 7.84 -37.50
C GLU A 86 -1.60 6.91 -38.47
N PHE A 87 -1.24 5.71 -38.01
CA PHE A 87 -0.54 4.67 -38.79
C PHE A 87 -1.43 3.47 -39.12
N GLU A 88 -2.75 3.69 -39.21
CA GLU A 88 -3.77 2.63 -39.33
C GLU A 88 -3.50 1.68 -40.51
N ASP A 89 -3.08 2.20 -41.67
CA ASP A 89 -2.78 1.41 -42.87
C ASP A 89 -1.54 0.49 -42.73
N GLU A 90 -0.55 0.86 -41.91
CA GLU A 90 0.66 0.05 -41.66
C GLU A 90 0.46 -0.96 -40.51
N ILE A 91 -0.32 -0.57 -39.50
CA ILE A 91 -0.55 -1.35 -38.28
C ILE A 91 -1.68 -2.38 -38.46
N HIS A 92 -2.68 -2.12 -39.30
CA HIS A 92 -3.71 -3.12 -39.64
C HIS A 92 -3.24 -4.21 -40.59
N SER A 93 -1.98 -4.18 -41.05
CA SER A 93 -1.36 -5.43 -41.49
C SER A 93 -1.42 -6.44 -40.33
N THR A 94 -2.15 -7.53 -40.52
CA THR A 94 -2.57 -8.43 -39.43
C THR A 94 -1.40 -8.85 -38.55
N LEU A 95 -0.22 -9.02 -39.15
CA LEU A 95 1.03 -9.38 -38.47
C LEU A 95 1.63 -8.30 -37.56
N MET A 96 1.57 -7.00 -37.92
CA MET A 96 2.13 -5.93 -37.08
C MET A 96 1.21 -5.58 -35.92
N GLY A 97 -0.09 -5.48 -36.17
CA GLY A 97 -1.10 -5.31 -35.13
C GLY A 97 -1.07 -6.45 -34.10
N ASP A 98 -0.97 -7.70 -34.55
CA ASP A 98 -0.83 -8.86 -33.66
C ASP A 98 0.37 -8.74 -32.72
N ARG A 99 1.54 -8.42 -33.26
CA ARG A 99 2.78 -8.26 -32.48
C ARG A 99 2.72 -7.10 -31.49
N PHE A 100 2.07 -5.99 -31.85
CA PHE A 100 1.93 -4.84 -30.96
C PHE A 100 1.11 -5.21 -29.72
N TYR A 101 -0.09 -5.76 -29.92
CA TYR A 101 -0.96 -6.08 -28.78
C TYR A 101 -0.45 -7.26 -27.96
N ASP A 102 0.27 -8.20 -28.56
CA ASP A 102 0.99 -9.23 -27.81
C ASP A 102 2.13 -8.62 -26.97
N SER A 103 2.80 -7.58 -27.46
CA SER A 103 3.79 -6.84 -26.70
C SER A 103 3.17 -6.05 -25.53
N VAL A 104 1.99 -5.45 -25.72
CA VAL A 104 1.21 -4.80 -24.65
C VAL A 104 0.83 -5.80 -23.56
N ARG A 105 0.34 -6.98 -23.94
CA ARG A 105 0.04 -8.07 -22.99
C ARG A 105 1.29 -8.49 -22.24
N LEU A 106 2.40 -8.73 -22.95
CA LEU A 106 3.66 -9.13 -22.35
C LEU A 106 4.17 -8.08 -21.35
N PHE A 107 4.01 -6.79 -21.65
CA PHE A 107 4.33 -5.70 -20.72
C PHE A 107 3.53 -5.84 -19.43
N TYR A 108 2.20 -5.93 -19.51
CA TYR A 108 1.35 -6.05 -18.33
C TYR A 108 1.61 -7.33 -17.54
N GLU A 109 1.73 -8.48 -18.22
CA GLU A 109 2.09 -9.76 -17.61
C GLU A 109 3.44 -9.65 -16.86
N THR A 110 4.43 -8.98 -17.46
CA THR A 110 5.76 -8.78 -16.85
C THR A 110 5.66 -7.90 -15.61
N VAL A 111 4.89 -6.81 -15.67
CA VAL A 111 4.71 -5.92 -14.51
C VAL A 111 4.00 -6.64 -13.37
N VAL A 112 2.88 -7.32 -13.64
CA VAL A 112 2.15 -8.11 -12.64
C VAL A 112 3.05 -9.20 -12.05
N SER A 113 3.79 -9.93 -12.89
CA SER A 113 4.74 -10.94 -12.42
C SER A 113 5.80 -10.35 -11.48
N LYS A 114 6.32 -9.16 -11.79
CA LYS A 114 7.30 -8.46 -10.93
C LYS A 114 6.67 -7.98 -9.62
N MET A 115 5.43 -7.47 -9.67
CA MET A 115 4.69 -7.05 -8.46
C MET A 115 4.45 -8.23 -7.53
N LEU A 116 3.98 -9.36 -8.06
CA LEU A 116 3.74 -10.58 -7.27
C LEU A 116 5.04 -11.13 -6.66
N ALA A 117 6.17 -11.00 -7.35
CA ALA A 117 7.46 -11.47 -6.86
C ALA A 117 8.12 -10.53 -5.84
N LYS A 118 7.94 -9.21 -5.98
CA LYS A 118 8.63 -8.22 -5.15
C LYS A 118 7.81 -7.70 -3.97
N PHE A 119 6.49 -7.64 -4.11
CA PHE A 119 5.66 -7.14 -3.02
C PHE A 119 5.49 -8.22 -1.95
N PRO A 120 5.52 -7.83 -0.66
CA PRO A 120 5.45 -8.75 0.47
C PRO A 120 4.02 -9.23 0.76
N HIS A 121 3.31 -9.70 -0.27
CA HIS A 121 1.89 -10.08 -0.22
C HIS A 121 1.57 -11.18 0.80
N ARG A 122 2.54 -12.07 1.06
CA ARG A 122 2.44 -13.20 1.99
C ARG A 122 3.23 -12.98 3.29
N ASN A 123 3.53 -11.73 3.62
CA ASN A 123 4.22 -11.41 4.86
C ASN A 123 3.19 -11.34 6.01
N ASP A 124 3.31 -12.26 6.97
CA ASP A 124 2.40 -12.33 8.12
C ASP A 124 2.49 -11.09 8.99
N THR A 125 3.69 -10.55 9.21
CA THR A 125 3.88 -9.32 9.97
C THR A 125 3.13 -8.14 9.32
N LEU A 126 3.25 -7.94 8.00
CA LEU A 126 2.51 -6.89 7.32
C LEU A 126 1.00 -7.13 7.33
N SER A 127 0.57 -8.39 7.33
CA SER A 127 -0.84 -8.75 7.48
C SER A 127 -1.37 -8.39 8.87
N ASP A 128 -0.53 -8.53 9.89
CA ASP A 128 -0.86 -8.17 11.26
C ASP A 128 -0.90 -6.66 11.46
N LEU A 129 -0.02 -5.90 10.81
CA LEU A 129 0.08 -4.43 10.90
C LEU A 129 -1.13 -3.68 10.34
N VAL A 130 -2.01 -4.35 9.60
CA VAL A 130 -3.26 -3.78 9.05
C VAL A 130 -4.14 -3.16 10.14
N PHE A 131 -4.03 -3.61 11.40
CA PHE A 131 -4.78 -3.05 12.54
C PHE A 131 -4.44 -1.58 12.85
N LEU A 132 -3.25 -1.12 12.43
CA LEU A 132 -2.83 0.27 12.62
C LEU A 132 -3.74 1.24 11.86
N ASN A 133 -4.34 0.79 10.76
CA ASN A 133 -5.36 1.56 10.07
C ASN A 133 -6.69 1.45 10.84
N PRO A 134 -7.25 2.56 11.36
CA PRO A 134 -8.48 2.52 12.14
C PRO A 134 -9.68 1.90 11.42
N ARG A 135 -9.69 1.92 10.08
CA ARG A 135 -10.72 1.28 9.25
C ARG A 135 -10.79 -0.24 9.43
N ASN A 136 -9.67 -0.85 9.78
CA ASN A 136 -9.57 -2.31 9.87
C ASN A 136 -9.75 -2.85 11.29
N ARG A 137 -10.04 -1.97 12.26
CA ARG A 137 -10.12 -2.32 13.68
C ARG A 137 -10.99 -3.55 13.95
N THR A 138 -12.13 -3.67 13.29
CA THR A 138 -13.10 -4.77 13.51
C THR A 138 -12.63 -6.09 12.91
N HIS A 139 -11.84 -6.04 11.82
CA HIS A 139 -11.42 -7.20 11.04
C HIS A 139 -10.15 -7.88 11.55
N CYS A 140 -9.36 -7.21 12.39
CA CYS A 140 -8.14 -7.77 12.96
C CYS A 140 -8.42 -8.72 14.13
N CYS A 141 -7.64 -9.82 14.20
CA CYS A 141 -7.75 -10.81 15.27
C CYS A 141 -6.74 -10.55 16.40
N ILE A 142 -7.08 -11.02 17.60
CA ILE A 142 -6.23 -10.85 18.80
C ILE A 142 -4.85 -11.50 18.61
N GLN A 143 -4.80 -12.63 17.91
CA GLN A 143 -3.56 -13.37 17.66
C GLN A 143 -2.54 -12.54 16.88
N SER A 144 -2.98 -11.67 15.96
CA SER A 144 -2.11 -10.73 15.25
C SER A 144 -1.44 -9.76 16.22
N ILE A 145 -2.19 -9.18 17.14
CA ILE A 145 -1.65 -8.26 18.16
C ILE A 145 -0.66 -8.99 19.06
N THR A 146 -1.00 -10.20 19.52
CA THR A 146 -0.09 -11.01 20.34
C THR A 146 1.24 -11.31 19.62
N ARG A 147 1.20 -11.64 18.32
CA ARG A 147 2.42 -11.85 17.53
C ARG A 147 3.25 -10.58 17.43
N LEU A 148 2.62 -9.43 17.16
CA LEU A 148 3.30 -8.14 17.07
C LEU A 148 3.96 -7.74 18.39
N CYS A 149 3.28 -7.91 19.53
CA CYS A 149 3.88 -7.68 20.85
C CYS A 149 5.14 -8.53 21.05
N LYS A 150 5.05 -9.85 20.81
CA LYS A 150 6.18 -10.77 20.95
C LYS A 150 7.34 -10.46 19.99
N GLN A 151 7.04 -9.91 18.82
CA GLN A 151 8.04 -9.63 17.78
C GLN A 151 8.76 -8.29 18.00
N PHE A 152 8.05 -7.25 18.46
CA PHE A 152 8.55 -5.87 18.48
C PHE A 152 8.69 -5.25 19.87
N MET A 153 8.19 -5.91 20.92
CA MET A 153 8.27 -5.41 22.28
C MET A 153 8.87 -6.45 23.22
N THR A 154 9.77 -6.00 24.11
CA THR A 154 10.15 -6.78 25.29
C THR A 154 9.06 -6.58 26.34
N THR A 155 8.00 -7.39 26.30
CA THR A 155 6.83 -7.28 27.18
C THR A 155 6.59 -8.55 27.97
N THR A 156 6.13 -8.43 29.22
CA THR A 156 5.70 -9.58 30.03
C THR A 156 4.35 -10.13 29.55
N SER A 157 3.96 -11.30 30.04
CA SER A 157 2.63 -11.85 29.75
C SER A 157 1.51 -10.92 30.25
N GLU A 158 1.68 -10.28 31.40
CA GLU A 158 0.67 -9.36 31.93
C GLU A 158 0.51 -8.11 31.05
N GLU A 159 1.60 -7.56 30.53
CA GLU A 159 1.55 -6.40 29.63
C GLU A 159 0.87 -6.76 28.30
N ILE A 160 1.10 -7.97 27.78
CA ILE A 160 0.40 -8.48 26.60
C ILE A 160 -1.11 -8.59 26.88
N ASP A 161 -1.51 -9.12 28.03
CA ASP A 161 -2.92 -9.24 28.40
C ASP A 161 -3.60 -7.86 28.52
N GLN A 162 -2.90 -6.86 29.05
CA GLN A 162 -3.38 -5.47 29.10
C GLN A 162 -3.59 -4.90 27.68
N ILE A 163 -2.62 -5.07 26.78
CA ILE A 163 -2.74 -4.62 25.38
C ILE A 163 -3.93 -5.31 24.70
N ILE A 164 -4.14 -6.61 24.95
CA ILE A 164 -5.25 -7.36 24.38
C ILE A 164 -6.58 -6.82 24.91
N GLN A 165 -6.69 -6.52 26.20
CA GLN A 165 -7.91 -5.92 26.78
C GLN A 165 -8.21 -4.55 26.17
N GLU A 166 -7.21 -3.68 26.06
CA GLU A 166 -7.35 -2.38 25.40
C GLU A 166 -7.76 -2.53 23.92
N PHE A 167 -7.19 -3.52 23.22
CA PHE A 167 -7.55 -3.82 21.84
C PHE A 167 -9.00 -4.30 21.71
N VAL A 168 -9.47 -5.18 22.59
CA VAL A 168 -10.87 -5.65 22.61
C VAL A 168 -11.82 -4.48 22.86
N ALA A 169 -11.49 -3.61 23.82
CA ALA A 169 -12.26 -2.38 24.07
C ALA A 169 -12.29 -1.48 22.83
N TYR A 170 -11.13 -1.23 22.23
CA TYR A 170 -10.99 -0.41 21.03
C TYR A 170 -11.88 -0.88 19.86
N LYS A 171 -12.07 -2.20 19.70
CA LYS A 171 -12.93 -2.76 18.64
C LYS A 171 -14.40 -2.44 18.81
N ILE A 172 -14.88 -2.31 20.04
CA ILE A 172 -16.31 -2.11 20.34
C ILE A 172 -16.65 -0.65 20.63
N THR A 173 -15.66 0.20 20.87
CA THR A 173 -15.86 1.63 21.12
C THR A 173 -16.53 2.30 19.91
N PRO A 174 -17.65 3.03 20.09
CA PRO A 174 -18.31 3.77 19.02
C PRO A 174 -17.38 4.80 18.35
N ASP A 175 -17.55 5.02 17.04
CA ASP A 175 -16.68 5.94 16.27
C ASP A 175 -16.70 7.38 16.82
N ASN A 176 -17.82 7.82 17.41
CA ASN A 176 -17.95 9.16 18.00
C ASN A 176 -17.18 9.34 19.32
N GLN A 177 -16.67 8.25 19.91
CA GLN A 177 -15.82 8.27 21.10
C GLN A 177 -14.34 8.06 20.76
N LEU A 178 -14.01 7.87 19.47
CA LEU A 178 -12.66 7.73 18.98
C LEU A 178 -12.18 9.03 18.32
N PRO A 179 -10.86 9.24 18.18
CA PRO A 179 -10.34 10.39 17.46
C PRO A 179 -10.77 10.37 16.00
N LEU A 180 -10.94 11.55 15.41
CA LEU A 180 -11.32 11.66 14.01
C LEU A 180 -10.22 11.09 13.11
N TYR A 181 -10.57 10.13 12.27
CA TYR A 181 -9.68 9.56 11.27
C TYR A 181 -10.06 10.03 9.87
N ASN A 182 -9.17 10.79 9.22
CA ASN A 182 -9.35 11.24 7.84
C ASN A 182 -8.39 10.50 6.89
N SER A 183 -8.91 9.56 6.10
CA SER A 183 -8.07 8.77 5.19
C SER A 183 -7.42 9.54 4.05
N THR A 184 -7.82 10.78 3.79
CA THR A 184 -7.19 11.58 2.74
C THR A 184 -5.88 12.22 3.21
N ASP A 185 -5.65 12.25 4.53
CA ASP A 185 -4.42 12.77 5.12
C ASP A 185 -3.36 11.66 5.24
N ILE A 186 -2.17 11.96 4.74
CA ILE A 186 -1.01 11.06 4.72
C ILE A 186 -0.51 10.75 6.15
N ALA A 187 -0.67 11.69 7.09
CA ALA A 187 -0.28 11.53 8.49
C ALA A 187 -1.44 11.09 9.40
N ALA A 188 -2.60 10.74 8.82
CA ALA A 188 -3.81 10.47 9.58
C ALA A 188 -3.68 9.33 10.60
N ILE A 189 -2.92 8.29 10.26
CA ILE A 189 -2.70 7.15 11.16
C ILE A 189 -1.84 7.57 12.35
N ASP A 190 -0.77 8.34 12.11
CA ASP A 190 0.12 8.85 13.17
C ASP A 190 -0.65 9.80 14.10
N HIS A 191 -1.43 10.72 13.53
CA HIS A 191 -2.28 11.64 14.30
C HIS A 191 -3.33 10.91 15.12
N PHE A 192 -3.98 9.89 14.53
CA PHE A 192 -4.95 9.07 15.23
C PHE A 192 -4.35 8.38 16.46
N TRP A 193 -3.23 7.67 16.30
CA TRP A 193 -2.59 6.96 17.42
C TRP A 193 -1.93 7.91 18.44
N SER A 194 -1.55 9.11 18.02
CA SER A 194 -1.15 10.17 18.94
C SER A 194 -2.32 10.63 19.81
N ALA A 195 -3.48 10.90 19.21
CA ALA A 195 -4.68 11.30 19.94
C ALA A 195 -5.24 10.18 20.82
N MET A 196 -5.21 8.93 20.35
CA MET A 196 -5.61 7.75 21.14
C MET A 196 -4.83 7.63 22.44
N SER A 197 -3.53 8.00 22.43
CA SER A 197 -2.69 7.92 23.63
C SER A 197 -3.06 8.93 24.72
N SER A 198 -3.90 9.92 24.40
CA SER A 198 -4.36 10.97 25.30
C SER A 198 -5.83 10.79 25.69
N LEU A 199 -6.49 9.70 25.26
CA LEU A 199 -7.86 9.41 25.67
C LEU A 199 -7.89 8.92 27.11
N GLU A 200 -8.62 9.63 27.94
CA GLU A 200 -8.91 9.25 29.33
C GLU A 200 -10.08 8.26 29.37
N VAL A 201 -10.06 7.35 30.35
CA VAL A 201 -11.22 6.50 30.62
C VAL A 201 -12.36 7.41 31.08
N VAL A 202 -13.47 7.41 30.34
CA VAL A 202 -14.71 8.09 30.76
C VAL A 202 -15.29 7.32 31.95
N THR A 203 -14.79 7.60 33.14
CA THR A 203 -15.44 7.20 34.39
C THR A 203 -16.29 8.36 34.90
N SER A 204 -17.42 8.08 35.53
CA SER A 204 -18.35 9.09 36.05
C SER A 204 -17.82 9.88 37.25
N VAL A 205 -16.50 9.90 37.46
CA VAL A 205 -15.83 10.55 38.58
C VAL A 205 -14.76 11.46 38.00
N ASP A 206 -14.97 12.77 38.11
CA ASP A 206 -13.99 13.81 37.75
C ASP A 206 -12.76 13.69 38.67
N LEU A 207 -11.87 12.77 38.35
CA LEU A 207 -10.53 12.70 38.93
C LEU A 207 -9.58 13.31 37.91
N SER A 208 -8.78 14.29 38.35
CA SER A 208 -7.74 14.93 37.55
C SER A 208 -6.63 13.97 37.10
N ASP A 209 -6.64 12.72 37.58
CA ASP A 209 -5.72 11.63 37.26
C ASP A 209 -6.49 10.41 36.72
N SER A 210 -7.45 10.63 35.81
CA SER A 210 -8.15 9.52 35.16
C SER A 210 -7.14 8.69 34.35
N PRO A 211 -7.11 7.35 34.51
CA PRO A 211 -6.18 6.52 33.75
C PRO A 211 -6.47 6.63 32.25
N LEU A 212 -5.41 6.55 31.44
CA LEU A 212 -5.52 6.59 29.99
C LEU A 212 -6.10 5.26 29.46
N ALA A 213 -7.15 5.34 28.65
CA ALA A 213 -7.94 4.20 28.22
C ALA A 213 -7.20 3.23 27.29
N TYR A 214 -6.25 3.73 26.49
CA TYR A 214 -5.57 2.96 25.44
C TYR A 214 -4.05 3.17 25.46
N SER A 215 -3.47 3.34 26.65
CA SER A 215 -2.05 3.71 26.79
C SER A 215 -1.09 2.68 26.20
N ASN A 216 -1.31 1.39 26.48
CA ASN A 216 -0.41 0.32 26.06
C ASN A 216 -0.57 0.00 24.57
N LEU A 217 -1.81 -0.04 24.08
CA LEU A 217 -2.11 -0.22 22.67
C LEU A 217 -1.57 0.93 21.82
N SER A 218 -1.67 2.16 22.31
CA SER A 218 -1.10 3.33 21.63
C SER A 218 0.43 3.29 21.63
N LYS A 219 1.06 2.82 22.72
CA LYS A 219 2.51 2.62 22.78
C LYS A 219 2.98 1.59 21.75
N LEU A 220 2.32 0.42 21.67
CA LEU A 220 2.59 -0.58 20.64
C LEU A 220 2.45 0.04 19.24
N SER A 221 1.34 0.73 18.98
CA SER A 221 1.06 1.30 17.66
C SER A 221 2.11 2.32 17.24
N LYS A 222 2.51 3.21 18.15
CA LYS A 222 3.60 4.18 17.90
C LYS A 222 4.92 3.49 17.58
N ILE A 223 5.28 2.42 18.29
CA ILE A 223 6.50 1.63 17.98
C ILE A 223 6.40 1.08 16.56
N LEU A 224 5.29 0.44 16.21
CA LEU A 224 5.11 -0.17 14.90
C LEU A 224 5.08 0.85 13.76
N LEU A 225 4.58 2.06 13.98
CA LEU A 225 4.59 3.14 12.99
C LEU A 225 6.00 3.66 12.70
N THR A 226 6.97 3.44 13.59
CA THR A 226 8.38 3.75 13.32
C THR A 226 9.09 2.73 12.43
N LEU A 227 8.44 1.61 12.08
CA LEU A 227 9.04 0.61 11.21
C LEU A 227 9.30 1.20 9.81
N PRO A 228 10.53 1.08 9.28
CA PRO A 228 10.84 1.59 7.96
C PRO A 228 10.05 0.80 6.91
N HIS A 229 9.16 1.48 6.17
CA HIS A 229 8.36 0.89 5.11
C HIS A 229 8.97 1.09 3.70
N SER A 230 10.06 1.85 3.59
CA SER A 230 10.75 2.12 2.33
C SER A 230 12.27 2.25 2.54
N ASN A 231 13.04 1.68 1.62
CA ASN A 231 14.49 1.89 1.54
C ASN A 231 14.87 3.21 0.86
N ALA A 232 13.88 4.01 0.43
CA ALA A 232 14.12 5.24 -0.31
C ALA A 232 14.94 6.27 0.48
N ASP A 233 14.81 6.33 1.81
CA ASP A 233 15.56 7.28 2.64
C ASP A 233 17.05 6.92 2.73
N PRO A 234 17.43 5.66 3.08
CA PRO A 234 18.81 5.20 2.94
C PRO A 234 19.34 5.38 1.52
N GLU A 235 18.59 4.97 0.49
CA GLU A 235 19.04 5.05 -0.91
C GLU A 235 19.22 6.50 -1.39
N ARG A 236 18.35 7.43 -0.98
CA ARG A 236 18.50 8.86 -1.27
C ARG A 236 19.72 9.44 -0.56
N LEU A 237 19.94 9.10 0.70
CA LEU A 237 21.16 9.48 1.43
C LEU A 237 22.41 8.92 0.75
N PHE A 238 22.41 7.64 0.37
CA PHE A 238 23.53 7.03 -0.36
C PHE A 238 23.74 7.62 -1.75
N SER A 239 22.67 8.02 -2.45
CA SER A 239 22.73 8.74 -3.73
C SER A 239 23.33 10.14 -3.56
N MET A 240 22.94 10.87 -2.50
CA MET A 240 23.53 12.16 -2.15
C MET A 240 25.02 12.03 -1.78
N VAL A 241 25.40 11.02 -0.99
CA VAL A 241 26.80 10.76 -0.64
C VAL A 241 27.63 10.38 -1.86
N LYS A 242 27.06 9.62 -2.81
CA LYS A 242 27.71 9.35 -4.11
C LYS A 242 27.93 10.62 -4.94
N LYS A 243 26.97 11.56 -4.93
CA LYS A 243 27.14 12.88 -5.59
C LYS A 243 28.24 13.72 -4.93
N LEU A 244 28.36 13.67 -3.61
CA LEU A 244 29.44 14.36 -2.89
C LEU A 244 30.82 13.76 -3.18
N ARG A 245 30.92 12.44 -3.36
CA ARG A 245 32.17 11.77 -3.79
C ARG A 245 32.54 12.01 -5.26
N LEU A 246 31.61 12.53 -6.07
CA LEU A 246 31.81 12.85 -7.49
C LEU A 246 32.06 14.34 -7.75
N ILE A 247 32.16 15.17 -6.70
CA ILE A 247 32.77 16.50 -6.85
C ILE A 247 34.26 16.24 -7.08
N PRO A 248 34.82 16.53 -8.26
CA PRO A 248 36.26 16.52 -8.43
C PRO A 248 36.80 17.55 -7.45
N VAL A 249 37.64 17.10 -6.54
CA VAL A 249 38.53 18.00 -5.80
C VAL A 249 39.39 18.65 -6.88
N LEU A 250 39.00 19.86 -7.30
CA LEU A 250 39.83 20.74 -8.10
C LEU A 250 40.92 21.27 -7.16
N TYR A 251 42.03 20.56 -7.12
CA TYR A 251 43.35 21.09 -6.76
C TYR A 251 44.34 20.68 -7.85
#